data_AF-A0A7J8IR71-F1
#
_entry.id   AF-A0A7J8IR71-F1
#
_cell.length_a   1.000
_cell.length_b   1.000
_cell.length_c   1.000
_cell.angle_alpha   90.00
_cell.angle_beta   90.00
_cell.angle_gamma   90.00
#
_symmetry.space_group_name_H-M   'P 1'
#
loop_
_entity.id
_entity.type
_entity.pdbx_description
1 polymer ?
#
loop_
_entity_poly.entity_id
_entity_poly.type
_entity_poly.pdbx_seq_one_letter_code
_entity_poly.pdbx_strand_id
1 'polypeptide(L)'
;MEVYDAELFNMQPLFSDESVESESSLESQVKTFREKMDSCIEAFGTTKQKRALNSRRMNKVGSESLNHAVAKAAENIIDTKGVTALVSDAIHDDLQDDSLFLPPCHADAAKPEDVYKFEDLLSSAEYEALQSPSEAFRNVTSEEILKMIEENSHCSFVIEALKSLPSNEESRDRQARCIWFLDTLIRFRAQKVIKRKSALGPGVPHIINTKLLKHFTCLTYNNGSLRNIISNSMKAKITAYVIILALHINDFQIDLTVLQRDLKLSEKRMIEIAKAMRLKISKRSVSLAAGMEEEHKLGTLCIPLPPAQSLDRQSKRRRIT
;
A
#
# COMPACT_ATOMS: atom_id res chain seq x y z
N MET A 1 -8.16 -11.85 92.50
CA MET A 1 -8.51 -11.21 91.22
C MET A 1 -7.85 -9.84 91.29
N GLU A 2 -6.76 -9.67 90.56
CA GLU A 2 -5.95 -8.45 90.64
C GLU A 2 -6.47 -7.48 89.58
N VAL A 3 -6.91 -6.30 90.03
CA VAL A 3 -7.48 -5.25 89.19
C VAL A 3 -6.41 -4.17 89.05
N TYR A 4 -6.10 -3.82 87.82
CA TYR A 4 -5.13 -2.77 87.50
C TYR A 4 -5.82 -1.69 86.69
N ASP A 5 -5.49 -0.43 87.00
CA ASP A 5 -5.88 0.70 86.17
C ASP A 5 -5.17 0.63 84.82
N ALA A 6 -5.94 0.76 83.74
CA ALA A 6 -5.44 0.75 82.38
C ALA A 6 -6.06 1.91 81.60
N GLU A 7 -5.22 2.70 80.95
CA GLU A 7 -5.63 3.76 80.02
C GLU A 7 -5.59 3.26 78.59
N LEU A 8 -6.61 3.62 77.81
CA LEU A 8 -6.75 3.19 76.43
C LEU A 8 -6.04 4.18 75.50
N PHE A 9 -4.96 3.76 74.86
CA PHE A 9 -4.23 4.59 73.88
C PHE A 9 -4.56 4.16 72.45
N ASN A 10 -5.06 5.11 71.65
CA ASN A 10 -5.19 4.94 70.21
C ASN A 10 -3.89 5.38 69.53
N MET A 11 -3.17 4.42 68.96
CA MET A 11 -1.93 4.65 68.22
C MET A 11 -2.21 4.69 66.72
N GLN A 12 -1.67 5.68 66.01
CA GLN A 12 -1.62 5.70 64.56
C GLN A 12 -0.17 5.51 64.10
N PRO A 13 0.13 4.51 63.26
CA PRO A 13 1.47 4.34 62.72
C PRO A 13 1.77 5.45 61.71
N LEU A 14 2.85 6.19 61.95
CA LEU A 14 3.39 7.14 60.98
C LEU A 14 4.47 6.43 60.17
N PHE A 15 4.31 6.37 58.85
CA PHE A 15 5.36 5.88 57.96
C PHE A 15 6.36 7.00 57.71
N SER A 16 7.65 6.69 57.72
CA SER A 16 8.77 7.65 57.63
C SER A 16 8.75 8.57 56.40
N ASP A 17 7.91 8.28 55.41
CA ASP A 17 7.80 9.03 54.16
C ASP A 17 6.73 10.14 54.21
N GLU A 18 5.95 10.25 55.29
CA GLU A 18 4.99 11.35 55.49
C GLU A 18 5.46 12.33 56.57
N SER A 19 6.68 12.86 56.42
CA SER A 19 6.96 14.20 56.95
C SER A 19 6.17 15.20 56.12
N VAL A 20 4.94 15.50 56.54
CA VAL A 20 4.19 16.67 56.05
C VAL A 20 4.84 17.92 56.63
N GLU A 21 6.08 18.19 56.22
CA GLU A 21 6.58 19.55 56.17
C GLU A 21 5.80 20.27 55.06
N SER A 22 5.48 21.53 55.31
CA SER A 22 4.60 22.33 54.48
C SER A 22 5.34 22.74 53.20
N GLU A 23 5.51 21.80 52.25
CA GLU A 23 6.15 22.00 50.94
C GLU A 23 5.30 22.82 49.95
N SER A 24 4.20 23.44 50.40
CA SER A 24 3.30 24.18 49.52
C SER A 24 3.94 25.43 48.89
N SER A 25 5.06 25.92 49.43
CA SER A 25 5.74 27.13 48.96
C SER A 25 6.87 26.87 47.95
N LEU A 26 7.58 25.73 48.03
CA LEU A 26 8.72 25.41 47.17
C LEU A 26 8.33 24.77 45.82
N GLU A 27 7.25 23.97 45.77
CA GLU A 27 6.78 23.37 44.51
C GLU A 27 6.36 24.39 43.45
N SER A 28 5.92 25.58 43.88
CA SER A 28 5.48 26.63 42.95
C SER A 28 6.62 27.20 42.11
N GLN A 29 7.87 27.09 42.57
CA GLN A 29 9.03 27.68 41.89
C GLN A 29 9.62 26.75 40.81
N VAL A 30 9.39 25.44 40.89
CA VAL A 30 9.98 24.44 39.97
C VAL A 30 9.09 24.10 38.77
N LYS A 31 7.78 24.35 38.86
CA LYS A 31 6.84 24.01 37.78
C LYS A 31 7.01 24.93 36.58
N THR A 32 7.15 24.34 35.39
CA THR A 32 7.20 25.08 34.13
C THR A 32 5.91 25.87 33.92
N PHE A 33 5.97 26.95 33.13
CA PHE A 33 4.79 27.76 32.82
C PHE A 33 3.59 26.92 32.33
N ARG A 34 3.88 25.88 31.54
CA ARG A 34 2.87 24.95 31.03
C ARG A 34 2.24 24.11 32.14
N GLU A 35 3.02 23.60 33.07
CA GLU A 35 2.51 22.82 34.20
C GLU A 35 1.65 23.68 35.13
N LYS A 36 2.04 24.93 35.37
CA LYS A 36 1.21 25.88 36.12
C LYS A 36 -0.13 26.12 35.42
N MET A 37 -0.12 26.28 34.11
CA MET A 37 -1.34 26.45 33.31
C MET A 37 -2.22 25.19 33.35
N ASP A 38 -1.62 24.01 33.26
CA ASP A 38 -2.33 22.73 33.35
C ASP A 38 -2.97 22.54 34.74
N SER A 39 -2.28 22.90 35.82
CA SER A 39 -2.84 22.91 37.18
C SER A 39 -4.01 23.90 37.33
N CYS A 40 -3.92 25.10 36.72
CA CYS A 40 -5.04 26.05 36.70
C CYS A 40 -6.25 25.51 35.92
N ILE A 41 -6.02 24.82 34.79
CA ILE A 41 -7.09 24.18 34.01
C ILE A 41 -7.72 23.03 34.79
N GLU A 42 -6.91 22.26 35.52
CA GLU A 42 -7.38 21.14 36.34
C GLU A 42 -8.22 21.59 37.53
N ALA A 43 -7.81 22.67 38.21
CA ALA A 43 -8.57 23.28 39.31
C ALA A 43 -9.82 24.02 38.81
N PHE A 44 -9.63 25.02 37.93
CA PHE A 44 -10.64 26.03 37.58
C PHE A 44 -11.15 25.98 36.14
N GLY A 45 -10.60 25.12 35.30
CA GLY A 45 -10.99 25.04 33.89
C GLY A 45 -12.42 24.54 33.67
N THR A 46 -12.99 24.87 32.51
CA THR A 46 -14.29 24.32 32.09
C THR A 46 -14.21 22.81 31.85
N THR A 47 -15.35 22.11 31.89
CA THR A 47 -15.43 20.66 31.60
C THR A 47 -14.79 20.29 30.25
N LYS A 48 -14.96 21.16 29.24
CA LYS A 48 -14.32 21.02 27.92
C LYS A 48 -12.79 21.11 28.00
N GLN A 49 -12.26 22.06 28.76
CA GLN A 49 -10.81 22.25 28.94
C GLN A 49 -10.20 21.10 29.76
N LYS A 50 -10.85 20.66 30.85
CA LYS A 50 -10.40 19.51 31.65
C LYS A 50 -10.36 18.22 30.81
N ARG A 51 -11.37 17.98 29.98
CA ARG A 51 -11.38 16.83 29.05
C ARG A 51 -10.24 16.89 28.03
N ALA A 52 -9.97 18.07 27.46
CA ALA A 52 -8.88 18.25 26.51
C ALA A 52 -7.50 18.00 27.16
N LEU A 53 -7.31 18.47 28.40
CA LEU A 53 -6.09 18.24 29.16
C LEU A 53 -5.89 16.76 29.48
N ASN A 54 -6.92 16.06 29.96
CA ASN A 54 -6.84 14.62 30.22
C ASN A 54 -6.51 13.80 28.97
N SER A 55 -7.10 14.15 27.81
CA SER A 55 -6.76 13.52 26.55
C SER A 55 -5.30 13.73 26.16
N ARG A 56 -4.74 14.93 26.36
CA ARG A 56 -3.32 15.22 26.11
C ARG A 56 -2.41 14.40 27.03
N ARG A 57 -2.71 14.29 28.33
CA ARG A 57 -1.95 13.47 29.28
C ARG A 57 -1.96 11.99 28.89
N MET A 58 -3.13 11.45 28.54
CA MET A 58 -3.26 10.06 28.10
C MET A 58 -2.42 9.75 26.86
N ASN A 59 -2.44 10.66 25.87
CA ASN A 59 -1.66 10.49 24.64
C ASN A 59 -0.14 10.58 24.89
N LYS A 60 0.30 11.38 25.87
CA LYS A 60 1.72 11.49 26.26
C LYS A 60 2.23 10.17 26.86
N VAL A 61 1.50 9.59 27.81
CA VAL A 61 1.87 8.30 28.42
C VAL A 61 1.91 7.18 27.39
N GLY A 62 0.96 7.18 26.44
CA GLY A 62 0.97 6.24 25.32
C GLY A 62 2.22 6.37 24.43
N SER A 63 2.72 7.59 24.22
CA SER A 63 3.93 7.82 23.42
C SER A 63 5.21 7.34 24.09
N GLU A 64 5.33 7.50 25.42
CA GLU A 64 6.51 7.03 26.17
C GLU A 64 6.58 5.50 26.19
N SER A 65 5.45 4.83 26.44
CA SER A 65 5.36 3.36 26.37
C SER A 65 5.66 2.83 24.96
N LEU A 66 5.13 3.49 23.93
CA LEU A 66 5.40 3.14 22.53
C LEU A 66 6.88 3.34 22.18
N ASN A 67 7.48 4.45 22.58
CA ASN A 67 8.91 4.72 22.35
C ASN A 67 9.79 3.68 23.03
N HIS A 68 9.45 3.28 24.26
CA HIS A 68 10.17 2.23 24.98
C HIS A 68 10.03 0.87 24.29
N ALA A 69 8.83 0.51 23.83
CA ALA A 69 8.59 -0.73 23.09
C ALA A 69 9.34 -0.74 21.75
N VAL A 70 9.38 0.40 21.05
CA VAL A 70 10.13 0.58 19.80
C VAL A 70 11.63 0.48 20.05
N ALA A 71 12.15 1.13 21.09
CA ALA A 71 13.56 1.04 21.47
C ALA A 71 13.97 -0.40 21.80
N LYS A 72 13.16 -1.11 22.60
CA LYS A 72 13.39 -2.51 22.94
C LYS A 72 13.29 -3.43 21.72
N ALA A 73 12.37 -3.16 20.79
CA ALA A 73 12.28 -3.91 19.55
C ALA A 73 13.49 -3.66 18.65
N ALA A 74 13.97 -2.41 18.55
CA ALA A 74 15.17 -2.07 17.81
C ALA A 74 16.42 -2.75 18.41
N GLU A 75 16.55 -2.75 19.73
CA GLU A 75 17.64 -3.42 20.46
C GLU A 75 17.64 -4.94 20.18
N ASN A 76 16.48 -5.60 20.30
CA ASN A 76 16.35 -7.02 19.94
C ASN A 76 16.72 -7.32 18.48
N ILE A 77 16.36 -6.42 17.54
CA ILE A 77 16.71 -6.57 16.12
C ILE A 77 18.21 -6.39 15.90
N ILE A 78 18.82 -5.42 16.61
CA ILE A 78 20.27 -5.17 16.58
C ILE A 78 21.03 -6.36 17.17
N ASP A 79 20.57 -6.94 18.27
CA ASP A 79 21.20 -8.10 18.91
C ASP A 79 21.08 -9.38 18.06
N THR A 80 19.96 -9.56 17.36
CA THR A 80 19.72 -10.76 16.54
C THR A 80 20.39 -10.70 15.18
N LYS A 81 20.47 -9.53 14.55
CA LYS A 81 21.01 -9.37 13.18
C LYS A 81 22.39 -8.71 13.11
N GLY A 82 22.76 -7.91 14.12
CA GLY A 82 24.00 -7.12 14.12
C GLY A 82 23.89 -5.83 13.31
N VAL A 83 24.52 -4.76 13.79
CA VAL A 83 24.47 -3.41 13.19
C VAL A 83 24.96 -3.41 11.74
N THR A 84 25.98 -4.20 11.42
CA THR A 84 26.58 -4.28 10.08
C THR A 84 25.66 -4.93 9.05
N ALA A 85 24.93 -5.99 9.43
CA ALA A 85 23.96 -6.63 8.55
C ALA A 85 22.71 -5.76 8.36
N LEU A 86 22.32 -4.99 9.39
CA LEU A 86 21.22 -4.03 9.30
C LEU A 86 21.56 -2.83 8.41
N VAL A 87 22.81 -2.35 8.44
CA VAL A 87 23.26 -1.29 7.53
C VAL A 87 23.37 -1.82 6.10
N SER A 88 23.80 -3.06 5.88
CA SER A 88 23.77 -3.66 4.53
C SER A 88 22.35 -3.91 4.03
N ASP A 89 21.43 -4.36 4.90
CA ASP A 89 20.00 -4.53 4.59
C ASP A 89 19.37 -3.17 4.25
N ALA A 90 19.65 -2.12 5.03
CA ALA A 90 19.13 -0.77 4.77
C ALA A 90 19.70 -0.15 3.48
N ILE A 91 20.99 -0.38 3.18
CA ILE A 91 21.61 0.04 1.92
C ILE A 91 21.05 -0.77 0.73
N HIS A 92 20.73 -2.05 0.92
CA HIS A 92 20.04 -2.85 -0.08
C HIS A 92 18.59 -2.40 -0.27
N ASP A 93 17.86 -2.04 0.79
CA ASP A 93 16.47 -1.56 0.71
C ASP A 93 16.39 -0.22 -0.05
N ASP A 94 17.35 0.69 0.17
CA ASP A 94 17.43 1.98 -0.54
C ASP A 94 17.85 1.84 -2.03
N LEU A 95 18.61 0.80 -2.39
CA LEU A 95 18.95 0.48 -3.80
C LEU A 95 17.87 -0.38 -4.49
N GLN A 96 17.00 -1.04 -3.73
CA GLN A 96 15.93 -1.91 -4.20
C GLN A 96 14.57 -1.20 -4.39
N ASP A 97 14.49 0.12 -4.16
CA ASP A 97 13.25 0.88 -4.22
C ASP A 97 12.65 1.02 -5.64
N ASP A 98 13.29 0.51 -6.70
CA ASP A 98 12.66 0.38 -8.03
C ASP A 98 12.50 -1.09 -8.48
N SER A 99 13.40 -2.00 -8.08
CA SER A 99 13.30 -3.44 -8.41
C SER A 99 12.23 -4.18 -7.61
N LEU A 100 11.89 -3.73 -6.39
CA LEU A 100 10.83 -4.36 -5.57
C LEU A 100 9.42 -4.09 -6.10
N PHE A 101 9.25 -3.04 -6.90
CA PHE A 101 7.96 -2.64 -7.45
C PHE A 101 7.76 -3.04 -8.90
N LEU A 102 8.81 -3.51 -9.59
CA LEU A 102 8.68 -4.05 -10.92
C LEU A 102 8.57 -5.58 -10.88
N PRO A 103 7.77 -6.18 -11.76
CA PRO A 103 7.78 -7.62 -11.96
C PRO A 103 9.17 -8.11 -12.39
N PRO A 104 9.54 -9.37 -12.07
CA PRO A 104 10.82 -9.94 -12.50
C PRO A 104 11.04 -9.77 -14.00
N CYS A 105 12.19 -9.20 -14.39
CA CYS A 105 12.53 -8.92 -15.78
C CYS A 105 13.69 -9.81 -16.21
N HIS A 106 13.43 -10.73 -17.16
CA HIS A 106 14.43 -11.61 -17.74
C HIS A 106 15.04 -10.94 -18.97
N ALA A 107 16.08 -10.12 -18.75
CA ALA A 107 16.67 -9.30 -19.80
C ALA A 107 17.29 -10.11 -20.96
N ASP A 108 17.71 -11.34 -20.68
CA ASP A 108 18.41 -12.22 -21.62
C ASP A 108 17.45 -13.12 -22.43
N ALA A 109 16.14 -12.85 -22.34
CA ALA A 109 15.12 -13.58 -23.07
C ALA A 109 15.29 -13.43 -24.59
N ALA A 110 15.09 -14.53 -25.32
CA ALA A 110 15.11 -14.54 -26.79
C ALA A 110 13.77 -14.13 -27.42
N LYS A 111 12.66 -14.28 -26.69
CA LYS A 111 11.31 -13.91 -27.12
C LYS A 111 10.71 -12.86 -26.19
N PRO A 112 9.88 -11.92 -26.69
CA PRO A 112 9.23 -10.90 -25.86
C PRO A 112 8.43 -11.50 -24.69
N GLU A 113 7.79 -12.65 -24.92
CA GLU A 113 6.98 -13.37 -23.93
C GLU A 113 7.80 -13.84 -22.72
N ASP A 114 9.08 -14.14 -22.94
CA ASP A 114 9.99 -14.68 -21.94
C ASP A 114 10.65 -13.58 -21.09
N VAL A 115 10.59 -12.32 -21.52
CA VAL A 115 11.10 -11.17 -20.73
C VAL A 115 10.29 -11.01 -19.44
N TYR A 116 8.98 -11.20 -19.55
CA TYR A 116 8.03 -11.13 -18.45
C TYR A 116 7.15 -12.38 -18.47
N LYS A 117 7.69 -13.48 -17.94
CA LYS A 117 7.05 -14.80 -17.98
C LYS A 117 5.71 -14.81 -17.28
N PHE A 118 4.72 -15.44 -17.90
CA PHE A 118 3.37 -15.55 -17.35
C PHE A 118 3.34 -16.23 -15.96
N GLU A 119 4.20 -17.23 -15.76
CA GLU A 119 4.33 -17.98 -14.50
C GLU A 119 4.75 -17.10 -13.31
N ASP A 120 5.52 -16.02 -13.58
CA ASP A 120 5.91 -15.05 -12.55
C ASP A 120 4.74 -14.14 -12.14
N LEU A 121 3.70 -14.01 -13.00
CA LEU A 121 2.48 -13.27 -12.67
C LEU A 121 1.50 -14.14 -11.91
N LEU A 122 1.24 -15.36 -12.38
CA LEU A 122 0.27 -16.29 -11.84
C LEU A 122 0.86 -17.70 -11.78
N SER A 123 0.92 -18.26 -10.58
CA SER A 123 1.22 -19.68 -10.40
C SER A 123 0.08 -20.54 -10.97
N SER A 124 0.36 -21.81 -11.30
CA SER A 124 -0.63 -22.72 -11.86
C SER A 124 -1.90 -22.83 -11.01
N ALA A 125 -1.75 -22.93 -9.68
CA ALA A 125 -2.89 -22.99 -8.77
C ALA A 125 -3.73 -21.69 -8.74
N GLU A 126 -3.07 -20.53 -8.85
CA GLU A 126 -3.77 -19.24 -8.95
C GLU A 126 -4.49 -19.13 -10.29
N TYR A 127 -3.86 -19.55 -11.38
CA TYR A 127 -4.44 -19.52 -12.73
C TYR A 127 -5.64 -20.45 -12.87
N GLU A 128 -5.59 -21.65 -12.28
CA GLU A 128 -6.74 -22.56 -12.23
C GLU A 128 -7.91 -21.96 -11.45
N ALA A 129 -7.64 -21.29 -10.33
CA ALA A 129 -8.68 -20.64 -9.53
C ALA A 129 -9.41 -19.51 -10.28
N LEU A 130 -8.84 -18.99 -11.38
CA LEU A 130 -9.50 -17.98 -12.23
C LEU A 130 -10.57 -18.55 -13.14
N GLN A 131 -10.63 -19.88 -13.35
CA GLN A 131 -11.56 -20.50 -14.29
C GLN A 131 -13.02 -20.11 -14.01
N SER A 132 -13.53 -20.46 -12.82
CA SER A 132 -14.92 -20.18 -12.42
C SER A 132 -15.28 -18.69 -12.47
N PRO A 133 -14.51 -17.76 -11.88
CA PRO A 133 -14.91 -16.35 -11.90
C PRO A 133 -14.78 -15.69 -13.30
N SER A 134 -13.94 -16.23 -14.18
CA SER A 134 -13.79 -15.72 -15.55
C SER A 134 -14.83 -16.23 -16.56
N GLU A 135 -15.68 -17.18 -16.14
CA GLU A 135 -16.67 -17.83 -17.02
C GLU A 135 -17.62 -16.81 -17.66
N ALA A 136 -18.04 -15.79 -16.91
CA ALA A 136 -18.88 -14.71 -17.43
C ALA A 136 -18.19 -13.91 -18.55
N PHE A 137 -16.86 -13.72 -18.48
CA PHE A 137 -16.11 -13.05 -19.53
C PHE A 137 -15.88 -13.97 -20.73
N ARG A 138 -15.67 -15.26 -20.48
CA ARG A 138 -15.53 -16.27 -21.53
C ARG A 138 -16.81 -16.38 -22.38
N ASN A 139 -17.97 -16.37 -21.74
CA ASN A 139 -19.26 -16.56 -22.42
C ASN A 139 -19.97 -15.23 -22.74
N VAL A 140 -19.26 -14.11 -22.66
CA VAL A 140 -19.84 -12.78 -22.83
C VAL A 140 -20.48 -12.60 -24.21
N THR A 141 -21.69 -12.06 -24.20
CA THR A 141 -22.46 -11.73 -25.41
C THR A 141 -22.34 -10.24 -25.76
N SER A 142 -22.63 -9.89 -27.02
CA SER A 142 -22.61 -8.49 -27.47
C SER A 142 -23.58 -7.60 -26.67
N GLU A 143 -24.74 -8.16 -26.26
CA GLU A 143 -25.74 -7.46 -25.46
C GLU A 143 -25.21 -7.15 -24.05
N GLU A 144 -24.52 -8.10 -23.42
CA GLU A 144 -23.87 -7.88 -22.12
C GLU A 144 -22.75 -6.86 -22.20
N ILE A 145 -21.96 -6.86 -23.29
CA ILE A 145 -20.93 -5.84 -23.51
C ILE A 145 -21.55 -4.44 -23.60
N LEU A 146 -22.67 -4.29 -24.31
CA LEU A 146 -23.40 -3.01 -24.39
C LEU A 146 -23.88 -2.56 -23.02
N LYS A 147 -24.46 -3.48 -22.24
CA LYS A 147 -24.86 -3.21 -20.86
C LYS A 147 -23.68 -2.78 -19.98
N MET A 148 -22.52 -3.43 -20.09
CA MET A 148 -21.31 -3.05 -19.35
C MET A 148 -20.84 -1.63 -19.70
N ILE A 149 -20.97 -1.21 -20.97
CA ILE A 149 -20.65 0.15 -21.42
C ILE A 149 -21.62 1.16 -20.81
N GLU A 150 -22.93 0.89 -20.89
CA GLU A 150 -23.97 1.78 -20.36
C GLU A 150 -23.84 1.98 -18.85
N GLU A 151 -23.59 0.88 -18.12
CA GLU A 151 -23.42 0.89 -16.66
C GLU A 151 -22.05 1.42 -16.22
N ASN A 152 -21.10 1.64 -17.14
CA ASN A 152 -19.69 1.94 -16.84
C ASN A 152 -19.10 0.99 -15.78
N SER A 153 -19.45 -0.30 -15.86
CA SER A 153 -19.10 -1.30 -14.85
C SER A 153 -17.65 -1.76 -14.95
N HIS A 154 -17.07 -1.70 -16.15
CA HIS A 154 -15.69 -2.04 -16.45
C HIS A 154 -14.97 -0.92 -17.18
N CYS A 155 -13.63 -0.93 -17.14
CA CYS A 155 -12.83 0.09 -17.79
C CYS A 155 -12.77 -0.12 -19.32
N SER A 156 -12.43 0.94 -20.05
CA SER A 156 -12.49 0.94 -21.52
C SER A 156 -11.62 -0.14 -22.16
N PHE A 157 -10.41 -0.35 -21.61
CA PHE A 157 -9.49 -1.40 -22.03
C PHE A 157 -10.08 -2.81 -21.88
N VAL A 158 -10.75 -3.10 -20.75
CA VAL A 158 -11.39 -4.40 -20.51
C VAL A 158 -12.50 -4.63 -21.53
N ILE A 159 -13.32 -3.62 -21.77
CA ILE A 159 -14.42 -3.70 -22.73
C ILE A 159 -13.88 -3.94 -24.16
N GLU A 160 -12.82 -3.25 -24.55
CA GLU A 160 -12.18 -3.46 -25.87
C GLU A 160 -11.58 -4.87 -25.99
N ALA A 161 -10.89 -5.35 -24.95
CA ALA A 161 -10.32 -6.69 -24.93
C ALA A 161 -11.38 -7.81 -24.95
N LEU A 162 -12.57 -7.58 -24.36
CA LEU A 162 -13.69 -8.52 -24.44
C LEU A 162 -14.31 -8.58 -25.84
N LYS A 163 -14.32 -7.47 -26.58
CA LYS A 163 -14.78 -7.43 -27.98
C LYS A 163 -13.83 -8.17 -28.92
N SER A 164 -12.54 -8.22 -28.60
CA SER A 164 -11.50 -8.88 -29.40
C SER A 164 -11.19 -10.32 -28.95
N LEU A 165 -12.10 -10.97 -28.20
CA LEU A 165 -11.91 -12.35 -27.78
C LEU A 165 -11.78 -13.30 -28.99
N PRO A 166 -10.84 -14.25 -28.96
CA PRO A 166 -10.61 -15.19 -30.05
C PRO A 166 -11.74 -16.20 -30.14
N SER A 167 -11.89 -16.81 -31.31
CA SER A 167 -12.88 -17.86 -31.56
C SER A 167 -12.44 -19.23 -31.03
N ASN A 168 -11.13 -19.48 -30.90
CA ASN A 168 -10.61 -20.73 -30.34
C ASN A 168 -10.94 -20.84 -28.85
N GLU A 169 -11.52 -21.95 -28.42
CA GLU A 169 -11.99 -22.17 -27.05
C GLU A 169 -10.86 -22.02 -26.01
N GLU A 170 -9.69 -22.64 -26.24
CA GLU A 170 -8.56 -22.59 -25.30
C GLU A 170 -7.97 -21.19 -25.19
N SER A 171 -7.75 -20.52 -26.34
CA SER A 171 -7.24 -19.15 -26.37
C SER A 171 -8.23 -18.17 -25.76
N ARG A 172 -9.53 -18.40 -25.96
CA ARG A 172 -10.61 -17.59 -25.42
C ARG A 172 -10.69 -17.73 -23.90
N ASP A 173 -10.60 -18.95 -23.39
CA ASP A 173 -10.54 -19.22 -21.94
C ASP A 173 -9.32 -18.55 -21.30
N ARG A 174 -8.14 -18.71 -21.90
CA ARG A 174 -6.91 -18.06 -21.44
C ARG A 174 -7.05 -16.53 -21.40
N GLN A 175 -7.57 -15.94 -22.47
CA GLN A 175 -7.72 -14.48 -22.56
C GLN A 175 -8.79 -13.97 -21.59
N ALA A 176 -9.91 -14.67 -21.42
CA ALA A 176 -10.93 -14.33 -20.43
C ALA A 176 -10.39 -14.34 -19.00
N ARG A 177 -9.59 -15.34 -18.61
CA ARG A 177 -8.92 -15.39 -17.30
C ARG A 177 -7.96 -14.21 -17.11
N CYS A 178 -7.16 -13.88 -18.14
CA CYS A 178 -6.22 -12.76 -18.10
C CYS A 178 -6.95 -11.42 -17.94
N ILE A 179 -8.01 -11.19 -18.74
CA ILE A 179 -8.84 -9.98 -18.67
C ILE A 179 -9.51 -9.87 -17.29
N TRP A 180 -10.05 -10.97 -16.75
CA TRP A 180 -10.68 -10.97 -15.43
C TRP A 180 -9.69 -10.62 -14.32
N PHE A 181 -8.48 -11.18 -14.36
CA PHE A 181 -7.45 -10.86 -13.38
C PHE A 181 -6.95 -9.41 -13.52
N LEU A 182 -6.82 -8.91 -14.76
CA LEU A 182 -6.50 -7.52 -15.03
C LEU A 182 -7.57 -6.56 -14.47
N ASP A 183 -8.85 -6.82 -14.73
CA ASP A 183 -9.97 -6.04 -14.16
C ASP A 183 -9.92 -6.04 -12.62
N THR A 184 -9.64 -7.21 -12.04
CA THR A 184 -9.50 -7.38 -10.60
C THR A 184 -8.36 -6.54 -10.02
N LEU A 185 -7.20 -6.47 -10.69
CA LEU A 185 -6.08 -5.61 -10.29
C LEU A 185 -6.43 -4.12 -10.40
N ILE A 186 -7.14 -3.70 -11.46
CA ILE A 186 -7.59 -2.31 -11.64
C ILE A 186 -8.54 -1.92 -10.50
N ARG A 187 -9.54 -2.76 -10.20
CA ARG A 187 -10.47 -2.54 -9.08
C ARG A 187 -9.75 -2.54 -7.74
N PHE A 188 -8.78 -3.42 -7.54
CA PHE A 188 -7.99 -3.48 -6.32
C PHE A 188 -7.21 -2.19 -6.10
N ARG A 189 -6.54 -1.69 -7.14
CA ARG A 189 -5.76 -0.45 -7.09
C ARG A 189 -6.60 0.78 -6.72
N ALA A 190 -7.87 0.80 -7.11
CA ALA A 190 -8.80 1.87 -6.80
C ALA A 190 -9.24 1.90 -5.32
N GLN A 191 -9.03 0.82 -4.56
CA GLN A 191 -9.39 0.76 -3.14
C GLN A 191 -8.51 1.71 -2.31
N LYS A 192 -9.15 2.59 -1.54
CA LYS A 192 -8.45 3.52 -0.63
C LYS A 192 -8.13 2.90 0.73
N VAL A 193 -9.00 2.02 1.22
CA VAL A 193 -8.86 1.36 2.54
C VAL A 193 -9.37 -0.07 2.44
N ILE A 194 -8.52 -1.05 2.79
CA ILE A 194 -8.89 -2.46 2.81
C ILE A 194 -9.50 -2.78 4.19
N LYS A 195 -10.82 -2.82 4.26
CA LYS A 195 -11.55 -2.91 5.54
C LYS A 195 -11.72 -4.35 6.07
N ARG A 196 -11.50 -5.38 5.26
CA ARG A 196 -11.76 -6.79 5.64
C ARG A 196 -10.80 -7.76 4.96
N LYS A 197 -10.78 -9.02 5.42
CA LYS A 197 -10.05 -10.13 4.79
C LYS A 197 -10.46 -10.35 3.33
N SER A 198 -11.69 -10.00 2.91
CA SER A 198 -12.10 -9.93 1.51
C SER A 198 -12.02 -8.48 1.05
N ALA A 199 -11.00 -8.14 0.27
CA ALA A 199 -10.78 -6.77 -0.21
C ALA A 199 -11.73 -6.38 -1.36
N LEU A 200 -12.24 -7.36 -2.11
CA LEU A 200 -12.95 -7.18 -3.38
C LEU A 200 -14.32 -7.86 -3.43
N GLY A 201 -14.82 -8.41 -2.32
CA GLY A 201 -16.11 -9.08 -2.24
C GLY A 201 -16.04 -10.62 -2.35
N PRO A 202 -17.20 -11.30 -2.38
CA PRO A 202 -17.29 -12.77 -2.36
C PRO A 202 -16.95 -13.44 -3.71
N GLY A 203 -16.97 -12.69 -4.82
CA GLY A 203 -16.71 -13.22 -6.17
C GLY A 203 -15.23 -13.41 -6.52
N VAL A 204 -14.31 -13.10 -5.61
CA VAL A 204 -12.86 -13.29 -5.82
C VAL A 204 -12.38 -14.53 -5.04
N PRO A 205 -11.76 -15.51 -5.71
CA PRO A 205 -11.24 -16.70 -5.04
C PRO A 205 -10.28 -16.37 -3.89
N HIS A 206 -10.33 -17.16 -2.81
CA HIS A 206 -9.54 -16.89 -1.62
C HIS A 206 -8.03 -16.84 -1.88
N ILE A 207 -7.53 -17.73 -2.76
CA ILE A 207 -6.12 -17.76 -3.17
C ILE A 207 -5.68 -16.46 -3.84
N ILE A 208 -6.51 -15.91 -4.75
CA ILE A 208 -6.24 -14.65 -5.44
C ILE A 208 -6.26 -13.49 -4.46
N ASN A 209 -7.27 -13.43 -3.59
CA ASN A 209 -7.36 -12.37 -2.61
C ASN A 209 -6.19 -12.41 -1.60
N THR A 210 -5.71 -13.60 -1.22
CA THR A 210 -4.48 -13.76 -0.42
C THR A 210 -3.24 -13.26 -1.16
N LYS A 211 -3.08 -13.59 -2.46
CA LYS A 211 -2.01 -13.05 -3.32
C LYS A 211 -2.06 -11.52 -3.35
N LEU A 212 -3.24 -10.94 -3.58
CA LEU A 212 -3.40 -9.49 -3.70
C LEU A 212 -2.97 -8.76 -2.43
N LEU A 213 -3.43 -9.24 -1.27
CA LEU A 213 -3.06 -8.67 0.02
C LEU A 213 -1.57 -8.83 0.30
N LYS A 214 -0.99 -10.01 0.04
CA LYS A 214 0.42 -10.28 0.33
C LYS A 214 1.38 -9.49 -0.56
N HIS A 215 1.09 -9.36 -1.86
CA HIS A 215 2.03 -8.81 -2.85
C HIS A 215 1.85 -7.31 -3.14
N PHE A 216 0.66 -6.77 -2.90
CA PHE A 216 0.30 -5.41 -3.30
C PHE A 216 -0.24 -4.55 -2.14
N THR A 217 0.00 -4.94 -0.89
CA THR A 217 -0.33 -4.10 0.27
C THR A 217 0.81 -4.06 1.27
N CYS A 218 0.83 -3.00 2.07
CA CYS A 218 1.74 -2.86 3.20
C CYS A 218 0.92 -2.83 4.49
N LEU A 219 1.41 -3.51 5.52
CA LEU A 219 0.84 -3.44 6.85
C LEU A 219 1.20 -2.11 7.49
N THR A 220 0.19 -1.41 7.98
CA THR A 220 0.34 -0.14 8.68
C THR A 220 -0.37 -0.21 10.02
N TYR A 221 0.25 0.33 11.05
CA TYR A 221 -0.36 0.46 12.36
C TYR A 221 -1.07 1.81 12.44
N ASN A 222 -2.39 1.81 12.54
CA ASN A 222 -3.17 3.03 12.67
C ASN A 222 -4.31 2.84 13.67
N ASN A 223 -4.44 3.78 14.61
CA ASN A 223 -5.46 3.79 15.65
C ASN A 223 -5.60 2.46 16.41
N GLY A 224 -4.48 1.88 16.86
CA GLY A 224 -4.50 0.64 17.65
C GLY A 224 -4.75 -0.65 16.86
N SER A 225 -4.86 -0.58 15.52
CA SER A 225 -5.17 -1.73 14.66
C SER A 225 -4.20 -1.85 13.49
N LEU A 226 -3.79 -3.08 13.19
CA LEU A 226 -2.99 -3.42 12.01
C LEU A 226 -3.91 -3.44 10.78
N ARG A 227 -3.61 -2.62 9.75
CA ARG A 227 -4.43 -2.52 8.53
C ARG A 227 -3.56 -2.59 7.28
N ASN A 228 -4.08 -3.26 6.26
CA ASN A 228 -3.48 -3.26 4.92
C ASN A 228 -3.80 -1.95 4.20
N ILE A 229 -2.76 -1.28 3.71
CA ILE A 229 -2.87 -0.07 2.88
C ILE A 229 -2.15 -0.32 1.55
N ILE A 230 -2.73 0.18 0.46
CA ILE A 230 -2.08 0.21 -0.86
C ILE A 230 -1.31 1.53 -0.97
N SER A 231 -0.01 1.48 -0.66
CA SER A 231 0.89 2.63 -0.79
C SER A 231 1.05 3.07 -2.26
N ASN A 232 1.67 4.23 -2.49
CA ASN A 232 1.93 4.70 -3.86
C ASN A 232 2.87 3.78 -4.63
N SER A 233 3.84 3.17 -3.95
CA SER A 233 4.73 2.17 -4.56
C SER A 233 3.98 0.89 -4.91
N MET A 234 3.08 0.41 -4.04
CA MET A 234 2.20 -0.71 -4.37
C MET A 234 1.27 -0.40 -5.54
N LYS A 235 0.74 0.83 -5.65
CA LYS A 235 -0.03 1.24 -6.83
C LYS A 235 0.78 1.22 -8.12
N ALA A 236 2.06 1.59 -8.06
CA ALA A 236 2.96 1.50 -9.21
C ALA A 236 3.24 0.04 -9.59
N LYS A 237 3.45 -0.82 -8.57
CA LYS A 237 3.59 -2.27 -8.77
C LYS A 237 2.35 -2.89 -9.42
N ILE A 238 1.15 -2.59 -8.92
CA ILE A 238 -0.09 -3.05 -9.54
C ILE A 238 -0.17 -2.58 -10.99
N THR A 239 0.17 -1.31 -11.27
CA THR A 239 0.18 -0.78 -12.64
C THR A 239 1.17 -1.53 -13.55
N ALA A 240 2.35 -1.88 -13.07
CA ALA A 240 3.31 -2.67 -13.83
C ALA A 240 2.77 -4.08 -14.15
N TYR A 241 2.15 -4.76 -13.17
CA TYR A 241 1.49 -6.04 -13.40
C TYR A 241 0.33 -5.94 -14.40
N VAL A 242 -0.48 -4.88 -14.33
CA VAL A 242 -1.57 -4.61 -15.29
C VAL A 242 -1.02 -4.41 -16.70
N ILE A 243 0.09 -3.67 -16.86
CA ILE A 243 0.76 -3.48 -18.14
C ILE A 243 1.22 -4.82 -18.73
N ILE A 244 1.83 -5.70 -17.92
CA ILE A 244 2.29 -7.01 -18.41
C ILE A 244 1.11 -7.87 -18.85
N LEU A 245 0.03 -7.94 -18.07
CA LEU A 245 -1.16 -8.69 -18.47
C LEU A 245 -1.75 -8.13 -19.76
N ALA A 246 -1.82 -6.80 -19.89
CA ALA A 246 -2.26 -6.16 -21.12
C ALA A 246 -1.36 -6.50 -22.32
N LEU A 247 -0.05 -6.60 -22.12
CA LEU A 247 0.91 -7.03 -23.16
C LEU A 247 0.66 -8.49 -23.58
N HIS A 248 0.41 -9.39 -22.63
CA HIS A 248 0.06 -10.79 -22.94
C HIS A 248 -1.30 -10.93 -23.64
N ILE A 249 -2.20 -9.96 -23.51
CA ILE A 249 -3.52 -9.95 -24.18
C ILE A 249 -3.42 -9.40 -25.61
N ASN A 250 -2.56 -8.41 -25.86
CA ASN A 250 -2.50 -7.66 -27.12
C ASN A 250 -1.16 -7.85 -27.87
N ASP A 251 -0.66 -9.08 -27.98
CA ASP A 251 0.54 -9.43 -28.75
C ASP A 251 1.76 -8.52 -28.46
N PHE A 252 1.99 -8.23 -27.19
CA PHE A 252 3.12 -7.42 -26.69
C PHE A 252 3.13 -5.96 -27.15
N GLN A 253 1.97 -5.43 -27.52
CA GLN A 253 1.76 -4.01 -27.81
C GLN A 253 0.51 -3.49 -27.11
N ILE A 254 0.62 -2.37 -26.39
CA ILE A 254 -0.52 -1.77 -25.69
C ILE A 254 -0.60 -0.27 -25.90
N ASP A 255 -1.82 0.26 -25.84
CA ASP A 255 -2.07 1.69 -25.79
C ASP A 255 -1.97 2.20 -24.34
N LEU A 256 -0.87 2.89 -24.04
CA LEU A 256 -0.62 3.44 -22.72
C LEU A 256 -1.56 4.60 -22.39
N THR A 257 -2.04 5.34 -23.41
CA THR A 257 -2.93 6.48 -23.21
C THR A 257 -4.31 6.01 -22.74
N VAL A 258 -4.87 4.96 -23.37
CA VAL A 258 -6.14 4.36 -22.94
C VAL A 258 -6.03 3.81 -21.52
N LEU A 259 -5.00 2.98 -21.28
CA LEU A 259 -4.79 2.35 -19.97
C LEU A 259 -4.51 3.37 -18.86
N GLN A 260 -3.85 4.49 -19.17
CA GLN A 260 -3.61 5.58 -18.23
C GLN A 260 -4.91 6.20 -17.73
N ARG A 261 -5.88 6.45 -18.63
CA ARG A 261 -7.18 7.02 -18.27
C ARG A 261 -7.95 6.08 -17.37
N ASP A 262 -7.99 4.80 -17.72
CA ASP A 262 -8.64 3.75 -16.92
C ASP A 262 -8.04 3.64 -15.51
N LEU A 263 -6.71 3.73 -15.40
CA LEU A 263 -6.01 3.70 -14.12
C LEU A 263 -6.01 5.04 -13.36
N LYS A 264 -6.58 6.12 -13.94
CA LYS A 264 -6.57 7.48 -13.39
C LYS A 264 -5.16 7.92 -12.99
N LEU A 265 -4.20 7.68 -13.88
CA LEU A 265 -2.79 8.03 -13.70
C LEU A 265 -2.44 9.32 -14.45
N SER A 266 -1.42 10.03 -13.97
CA SER A 266 -0.80 11.07 -14.78
C SER A 266 0.02 10.43 -15.90
N GLU A 267 0.06 11.10 -17.04
CA GLU A 267 0.81 10.64 -18.21
C GLU A 267 2.29 10.44 -17.88
N LYS A 268 2.89 11.40 -17.18
CA LYS A 268 4.26 11.30 -16.69
C LYS A 268 4.50 10.00 -15.92
N ARG A 269 3.59 9.63 -15.00
CA ARG A 269 3.74 8.43 -14.18
C ARG A 269 3.59 7.14 -14.99
N MET A 270 2.64 7.11 -15.94
CA MET A 270 2.49 5.95 -16.84
C MET A 270 3.77 5.73 -17.66
N ILE A 271 4.33 6.81 -18.20
CA ILE A 271 5.55 6.76 -19.03
C ILE A 271 6.79 6.40 -18.20
N GLU A 272 6.90 6.88 -16.96
CA GLU A 272 7.96 6.45 -16.02
C GLU A 272 7.91 4.94 -15.79
N ILE A 273 6.73 4.38 -15.49
CA ILE A 273 6.57 2.94 -15.25
C ILE A 273 6.88 2.15 -16.52
N ALA A 274 6.34 2.55 -17.68
CA ALA A 274 6.60 1.89 -18.96
C ALA A 274 8.10 1.89 -19.33
N LYS A 275 8.81 3.01 -19.08
CA LYS A 275 10.26 3.11 -19.27
C LYS A 275 11.05 2.24 -18.31
N ALA A 276 10.64 2.19 -17.04
CA ALA A 276 11.26 1.33 -16.04
C ALA A 276 11.08 -0.15 -16.38
N MET A 277 9.95 -0.51 -17.00
CA MET A 277 9.69 -1.83 -17.59
C MET A 277 10.38 -2.07 -18.95
N ARG A 278 11.25 -1.16 -19.38
CA ARG A 278 12.00 -1.24 -20.64
C ARG A 278 11.11 -1.39 -21.88
N LEU A 279 9.92 -0.80 -21.87
CA LEU A 279 9.05 -0.77 -23.06
C LEU A 279 9.54 0.28 -24.05
N LYS A 280 9.48 -0.06 -25.34
CA LYS A 280 9.67 0.89 -26.44
C LYS A 280 8.39 1.71 -26.55
N ILE A 281 8.52 3.04 -26.51
CA ILE A 281 7.37 3.94 -26.58
C ILE A 281 7.36 4.61 -27.94
N SER A 282 6.28 4.42 -28.70
CA SER A 282 6.01 5.09 -29.96
C SER A 282 4.75 5.97 -29.86
N LYS A 283 4.59 6.89 -30.80
CA LYS A 283 3.39 7.72 -30.91
C LYS A 283 2.56 7.27 -32.10
N ARG A 284 1.23 7.30 -31.95
CA ARG A 284 0.27 7.04 -33.01
C ARG A 284 -0.81 8.13 -32.95
N SER A 285 -1.06 8.80 -34.07
CA SER A 285 -2.23 9.68 -34.18
C SER A 285 -3.49 8.82 -34.34
N VAL A 286 -4.50 9.13 -33.52
CA VAL A 286 -5.82 8.49 -33.60
C VAL A 286 -6.84 9.58 -33.88
N SER A 287 -7.61 9.41 -34.95
CA SER A 287 -8.68 10.33 -35.33
C SER A 287 -9.91 10.10 -34.44
N LEU A 288 -10.33 11.12 -33.70
CA LEU A 288 -11.56 11.08 -32.92
C LEU A 288 -12.76 11.50 -33.79
N ALA A 289 -13.97 11.08 -33.39
CA ALA A 289 -15.23 11.30 -34.11
C ALA A 289 -15.61 12.79 -34.35
N ALA A 290 -14.85 13.74 -33.78
CA ALA A 290 -15.02 15.18 -33.93
C ALA A 290 -13.96 15.85 -34.83
N GLY A 291 -13.17 15.09 -35.60
CA GLY A 291 -12.11 15.63 -36.45
C GLY A 291 -10.88 16.14 -35.68
N MET A 292 -10.82 15.86 -34.37
CA MET A 292 -9.63 16.11 -33.56
C MET A 292 -8.70 14.89 -33.60
N GLU A 293 -7.42 15.13 -33.87
CA GLU A 293 -6.39 14.10 -33.77
C GLU A 293 -5.86 14.08 -32.34
N GLU A 294 -5.82 12.89 -31.74
CA GLU A 294 -5.18 12.69 -30.45
C GLU A 294 -3.92 11.84 -30.61
N GLU A 295 -2.81 12.30 -30.01
CA GLU A 295 -1.57 11.53 -29.96
C GLU A 295 -1.65 10.45 -28.87
N HIS A 296 -1.84 9.21 -29.30
CA HIS A 296 -1.76 8.06 -28.42
C HIS A 296 -0.31 7.57 -28.29
N LYS A 297 0.06 7.12 -27.10
CA LYS A 297 1.38 6.54 -26.82
C LYS A 297 1.25 5.03 -26.75
N LEU A 298 1.94 4.32 -27.63
CA LEU A 298 1.98 2.87 -27.65
C LEU A 298 3.23 2.38 -26.93
N GLY A 299 3.03 1.45 -25.99
CA GLY A 299 4.11 0.69 -25.36
C GLY A 299 4.26 -0.65 -26.06
N THR A 300 5.46 -0.98 -26.52
CA THR A 300 5.75 -2.27 -27.17
C THR A 300 6.92 -2.92 -26.48
N LEU A 301 6.80 -4.21 -26.17
CA LEU A 301 7.89 -5.02 -25.65
C LEU A 301 8.64 -5.63 -26.83
N CYS A 302 9.84 -5.11 -27.12
CA CYS A 302 10.67 -5.56 -28.24
C CYS A 302 12.04 -6.01 -27.74
N ILE A 303 12.63 -6.98 -28.45
CA ILE A 303 14.02 -7.41 -28.26
C ILE A 303 14.85 -6.88 -29.44
N PRO A 304 16.06 -6.33 -29.23
CA PRO A 304 16.72 -6.15 -27.94
C PRO A 304 16.04 -5.09 -27.06
N LEU A 305 16.04 -5.31 -25.75
CA LEU A 305 15.42 -4.40 -24.79
C LEU A 305 16.16 -3.05 -24.76
N PRO A 306 15.43 -1.92 -24.70
CA PRO A 306 16.02 -0.60 -24.45
C PRO A 306 16.96 -0.61 -23.23
N PRO A 307 18.03 0.20 -23.21
CA PRO A 307 18.92 0.26 -22.06
C PRO A 307 18.16 0.62 -20.79
N ALA A 308 18.50 -0.03 -19.68
CA ALA A 308 17.94 0.30 -18.38
C ALA A 308 18.26 1.77 -18.08
N GLN A 309 17.23 2.56 -17.77
CA GLN A 309 17.46 3.95 -17.35
C GLN A 309 18.05 3.90 -15.95
N SER A 310 19.37 4.14 -15.84
CA SER A 310 19.94 4.57 -14.57
C SER A 310 19.28 5.90 -14.24
N LEU A 311 18.35 5.91 -13.29
CA LEU A 311 17.91 7.14 -12.67
C LEU A 311 19.14 7.72 -12.00
N ASP A 312 19.83 8.61 -12.70
CA ASP A 312 20.86 9.47 -12.16
C ASP A 312 20.14 10.48 -11.24
N ARG A 313 19.60 9.97 -10.12
CA ARG A 313 19.14 10.74 -8.99
C ARG A 313 20.42 11.27 -8.35
N GLN A 314 21.04 12.26 -9.00
CA GLN A 314 21.98 13.13 -8.33
C GLN A 314 21.30 13.60 -7.05
N SER A 315 21.81 13.11 -5.93
CA SER A 315 21.40 13.52 -4.60
C SER A 315 21.71 15.01 -4.49
N LYS A 316 20.75 15.87 -4.85
CA LYS A 316 20.74 17.25 -4.37
C LYS A 316 20.34 17.21 -2.90
N ARG A 317 21.27 16.71 -2.07
CA ARG A 317 21.34 17.08 -0.66
C ARG A 317 21.46 18.59 -0.66
N ARG A 318 20.34 19.28 -0.41
CA ARG A 318 20.38 20.66 0.03
C ARG A 318 21.21 20.66 1.31
N ARG A 319 22.45 21.14 1.24
CA ARG A 319 23.18 21.56 2.43
C ARG A 319 22.32 22.63 3.08
N ILE A 320 21.79 22.30 4.24
CA ILE A 320 21.27 23.28 5.18
C ILE A 320 22.53 23.95 5.75
N THR A 321 22.78 25.18 5.31
CA THR A 321 23.59 26.16 6.05
C THR A 321 22.74 26.79 7.11
#